data_AF-A0A525CKX8-F1
#
_entry.id   AF-A0A525CKX8-F1
#
_cell.length_a   1.000
_cell.length_b   1.000
_cell.length_c   1.000
_cell.angle_alpha   90.00
_cell.angle_beta   90.00
_cell.angle_gamma   90.00
#
_symmetry.space_group_name_H-M   'P 1'
#
loop_
_entity.id
_entity.type
_entity.pdbx_description
1 polymer ?
#
loop_
_entity_poly.entity_id
_entity_poly.type
_entity_poly.pdbx_seq_one_letter_code
_entity_poly.pdbx_strand_id
1 'polypeptide(L)'
;MLKVLLRTTWIQLVLIISFILPVNANPTPHETDNSPQLLKLEDTVLLELNEEEKSWYIKFKEGVLFFDGWNTISHKILSVFPVEAQEEKRASVQRLGIKIGTEWCRENEIRKINTNMLKAWGSRIREAVDLGALETETVLKEIETEVDLILQSDGGSSLVTSES
;
A
#
# COMPACT_ATOMS: atom_id res chain seq x y z
N MET A 1 -5.31 -33.58 -21.15
CA MET A 1 -6.09 -32.43 -21.67
C MET A 1 -7.04 -31.96 -20.56
N LEU A 2 -6.46 -31.46 -19.46
CA LEU A 2 -7.20 -31.02 -18.27
C LEU A 2 -6.38 -29.90 -17.60
N LYS A 3 -6.27 -28.77 -18.29
CA LYS A 3 -5.69 -27.52 -17.81
C LYS A 3 -6.61 -26.42 -18.33
N VAL A 4 -6.85 -25.38 -17.52
CA VAL A 4 -7.75 -24.24 -17.78
C VAL A 4 -9.20 -24.47 -17.34
N LEU A 5 -9.44 -24.69 -16.05
CA LEU A 5 -10.80 -24.55 -15.47
C LEU A 5 -10.81 -24.01 -14.03
N LEU A 6 -9.84 -23.17 -13.68
CA LEU A 6 -9.77 -22.46 -12.39
C LEU A 6 -9.31 -20.99 -12.59
N ARG A 7 -9.86 -20.30 -13.59
CA ARG A 7 -9.67 -18.85 -13.80
C ARG A 7 -10.98 -18.13 -14.14
N THR A 8 -12.09 -18.53 -13.50
CA THR A 8 -13.42 -17.97 -13.74
C THR A 8 -14.19 -17.78 -12.44
N THR A 9 -13.87 -16.70 -11.74
CA THR A 9 -14.73 -15.84 -10.89
C THR A 9 -13.73 -14.81 -10.38
N TRP A 10 -13.55 -13.65 -11.01
CA TRP A 10 -14.11 -12.36 -10.56
C TRP A 10 -13.80 -11.27 -11.61
N ILE A 11 -13.67 -11.65 -12.89
CA ILE A 11 -13.48 -10.70 -13.99
C ILE A 11 -14.85 -10.53 -14.66
N GLN A 12 -15.62 -9.53 -14.23
CA GLN A 12 -16.65 -8.76 -14.96
C GLN A 12 -17.38 -7.85 -13.95
N LEU A 13 -17.68 -6.61 -14.34
CA LEU A 13 -18.01 -5.41 -13.53
C LEU A 13 -16.76 -4.79 -12.86
N VAL A 14 -16.31 -3.58 -13.19
CA VAL A 14 -17.10 -2.36 -13.40
C VAL A 14 -16.42 -1.54 -14.50
N LEU A 15 -17.12 -1.38 -15.62
CA LEU A 15 -16.95 -0.22 -16.49
C LEU A 15 -17.97 0.83 -16.08
N ILE A 16 -17.62 2.09 -16.39
CA ILE A 16 -18.47 3.30 -16.39
C ILE A 16 -18.62 3.97 -15.01
N ILE A 17 -17.94 5.11 -14.81
CA ILE A 17 -18.51 6.46 -14.90
C ILE A 17 -17.36 7.46 -14.70
N SER A 18 -17.05 8.23 -15.74
CA SER A 18 -16.38 9.53 -15.61
C SER A 18 -17.45 10.58 -15.35
N PHE A 19 -17.34 11.37 -14.28
CA PHE A 19 -17.77 12.76 -14.30
C PHE A 19 -17.06 13.58 -13.21
N ILE A 20 -16.61 14.76 -13.62
CA ILE A 20 -15.71 15.70 -12.97
C ILE A 20 -16.44 16.51 -11.90
N LEU A 21 -15.78 16.78 -10.76
CA LEU A 21 -16.07 17.97 -9.93
C LEU A 21 -14.82 18.86 -9.87
N PRO A 22 -14.97 20.20 -9.89
CA PRO A 22 -13.85 21.11 -9.75
C PRO A 22 -13.40 21.13 -8.28
N VAL A 23 -12.16 20.72 -8.02
CA VAL A 23 -11.52 20.95 -6.72
C VAL A 23 -11.21 22.44 -6.61
N ASN A 24 -11.89 23.15 -5.72
CA ASN A 24 -11.50 24.48 -5.30
C ASN A 24 -10.54 24.33 -4.12
N ALA A 25 -9.24 24.52 -4.37
CA ALA A 25 -8.24 24.62 -3.32
C ALA A 25 -7.55 25.99 -3.44
N ASN A 26 -7.93 26.89 -2.55
CA ASN A 26 -7.17 28.09 -2.23
C ASN A 26 -5.88 27.64 -1.51
N PRO A 27 -4.66 28.05 -1.90
CA PRO A 27 -3.45 27.46 -1.33
C PRO A 27 -2.77 28.34 -0.26
N THR A 28 -1.97 27.63 0.56
CA THR A 28 -0.79 28.06 1.35
C THR A 28 -0.98 28.53 2.81
N PRO A 29 0.08 28.49 3.66
CA PRO A 29 1.42 27.86 3.54
C PRO A 29 1.83 27.00 4.77
N HIS A 30 2.71 26.02 4.54
CA HIS A 30 3.84 25.54 5.39
C HIS A 30 4.15 24.10 4.98
N GLU A 31 4.61 23.94 3.75
CA GLU A 31 5.09 22.69 3.18
C GLU A 31 6.57 22.54 3.53
N THR A 32 6.86 21.89 4.65
CA THR A 32 8.24 21.54 5.04
C THR A 32 8.67 20.25 4.33
N ASP A 33 9.33 20.42 3.18
CA ASP A 33 10.51 19.70 2.65
C ASP A 33 10.63 18.16 2.77
N ASN A 34 9.53 17.41 2.61
CA ASN A 34 9.61 15.98 2.27
C ASN A 34 8.75 15.59 1.05
N SER A 35 7.74 16.41 0.69
CA SER A 35 6.89 16.20 -0.50
C SER A 35 7.68 15.96 -1.79
N PRO A 36 8.75 16.70 -2.10
CA PRO A 36 9.48 16.51 -3.36
C PRO A 36 10.21 15.16 -3.43
N GLN A 37 10.76 14.70 -2.30
CA GLN A 37 11.51 13.45 -2.24
C GLN A 37 10.57 12.24 -2.35
N LEU A 38 9.37 12.36 -1.79
CA LEU A 38 8.40 11.28 -1.74
C LEU A 38 7.65 11.12 -3.06
N LEU A 39 7.32 12.24 -3.71
CA LEU A 39 6.88 12.24 -5.11
C LEU A 39 7.93 11.63 -6.02
N LYS A 40 9.21 12.02 -5.85
CA LYS A 40 10.31 11.45 -6.62
C LYS A 40 10.51 9.96 -6.38
N LEU A 41 10.33 9.49 -5.14
CA LEU A 41 10.42 8.06 -4.80
C LEU A 41 9.31 7.27 -5.49
N GLU A 42 8.07 7.77 -5.42
CA GLU A 42 6.94 7.14 -6.09
C GLU A 42 7.10 7.15 -7.62
N ASP A 43 7.52 8.27 -8.21
CA ASP A 43 7.80 8.35 -9.65
C ASP A 43 8.87 7.33 -10.07
N THR A 44 9.95 7.22 -9.29
CA THR A 44 11.03 6.26 -9.56
C THR A 44 10.51 4.83 -9.53
N VAL A 45 9.71 4.49 -8.52
CA VAL A 45 9.07 3.18 -8.39
C VAL A 45 8.14 2.89 -9.57
N LEU A 46 7.32 3.85 -9.99
CA LEU A 46 6.40 3.67 -11.10
C LEU A 46 7.12 3.43 -12.43
N LEU A 47 8.36 3.93 -12.60
CA LEU A 47 9.17 3.65 -13.79
C LEU A 47 9.64 2.18 -13.86
N GLU A 48 9.76 1.50 -12.72
CA GLU A 48 10.21 0.11 -12.66
C GLU A 48 9.06 -0.90 -12.88
N LEU A 49 7.82 -0.46 -12.71
CA LEU A 49 6.63 -1.30 -12.90
C LEU A 49 6.25 -1.43 -14.39
N ASN A 50 5.81 -2.62 -14.78
CA ASN A 50 5.16 -2.81 -16.08
C ASN A 50 3.73 -2.22 -16.08
N GLU A 51 3.09 -2.12 -17.25
CA GLU A 51 1.77 -1.49 -17.38
C GLU A 51 0.66 -2.19 -16.57
N GLU A 52 0.72 -3.51 -16.43
CA GLU A 52 -0.23 -4.26 -15.61
C GLU A 52 -0.01 -3.99 -14.12
N GLU A 53 1.24 -4.03 -13.66
CA GLU A 53 1.61 -3.71 -12.29
C GLU A 53 1.21 -2.28 -11.92
N LYS A 54 1.44 -1.30 -12.81
CA LYS A 54 0.96 0.08 -12.63
C LYS A 54 -0.55 0.14 -12.45
N SER A 55 -1.32 -0.58 -13.26
CA SER A 55 -2.78 -0.63 -13.13
C SER A 55 -3.22 -1.17 -11.77
N TRP A 56 -2.55 -2.22 -11.28
CA TRP A 56 -2.82 -2.79 -9.96
C TRP A 56 -2.37 -1.89 -8.82
N TYR A 57 -1.24 -1.19 -8.98
CA TYR A 57 -0.76 -0.21 -8.01
C TYR A 57 -1.73 0.98 -7.88
N ILE A 58 -2.29 1.47 -9.00
CA ILE A 58 -3.35 2.49 -8.99
C ILE A 58 -4.58 1.98 -8.22
N LYS A 59 -5.05 0.75 -8.48
CA LYS A 59 -6.17 0.15 -7.73
C LYS A 59 -5.87 0.00 -6.24
N PHE A 60 -4.63 -0.31 -5.87
CA PHE A 60 -4.21 -0.35 -4.48
C PHE A 60 -4.31 1.04 -3.81
N LYS A 61 -3.87 2.10 -4.52
CA LYS A 61 -3.92 3.48 -4.01
C LYS A 61 -5.35 4.01 -3.90
N GLU A 62 -6.13 3.88 -4.96
CA GLU A 62 -7.48 4.44 -5.07
C GLU A 62 -8.54 3.60 -4.37
N GLY A 63 -8.30 2.29 -4.28
CA GLY A 63 -9.27 1.32 -3.81
C GLY A 63 -10.11 0.77 -4.95
N VAL A 64 -10.97 -0.17 -4.59
CA VAL A 64 -11.94 -0.78 -5.49
C VAL A 64 -13.28 -0.87 -4.76
N LEU A 65 -14.34 -1.23 -5.48
CA LEU A 65 -15.65 -1.40 -4.84
C LEU A 65 -15.53 -2.34 -3.63
N PHE A 66 -16.06 -1.91 -2.48
CA PHE A 66 -16.00 -2.58 -1.17
C PHE A 66 -14.66 -2.57 -0.42
N PHE A 67 -13.60 -1.96 -0.97
CA PHE A 67 -12.29 -1.87 -0.32
C PHE A 67 -11.69 -0.47 -0.42
N ASP A 68 -11.48 0.17 0.73
CA ASP A 68 -10.73 1.43 0.81
C ASP A 68 -9.33 1.26 0.22
N GLY A 69 -8.91 2.20 -0.63
CA GLY A 69 -7.54 2.30 -1.10
C GLY A 69 -6.59 2.83 -0.04
N TRP A 70 -5.29 2.68 -0.29
CA TRP A 70 -4.25 3.20 0.61
C TRP A 70 -4.36 4.72 0.84
N ASN A 71 -4.81 5.48 -0.16
CA ASN A 71 -5.03 6.92 0.01
C ASN A 71 -6.08 7.19 1.10
N THR A 72 -7.21 6.48 1.08
CA THR A 72 -8.26 6.62 2.10
C THR A 72 -7.77 6.15 3.47
N ILE A 73 -7.08 5.01 3.53
CA ILE A 73 -6.54 4.46 4.77
C ILE A 73 -5.51 5.42 5.39
N SER A 74 -4.59 5.95 4.59
CA SER A 74 -3.56 6.89 5.07
C SER A 74 -4.15 8.20 5.59
N HIS A 75 -5.21 8.74 4.97
CA HIS A 75 -5.91 9.91 5.52
C HIS A 75 -6.53 9.61 6.88
N LYS A 76 -7.18 8.45 7.05
CA LYS A 76 -7.75 8.02 8.34
C LYS A 76 -6.66 7.86 9.40
N ILE A 77 -5.55 7.22 9.07
CA ILE A 77 -4.38 7.10 9.95
C ILE A 77 -3.91 8.49 10.41
N LEU A 78 -3.69 9.43 9.48
CA LEU A 78 -3.14 10.73 9.85
C LEU A 78 -4.10 11.56 10.69
N SER A 79 -5.42 11.38 10.50
CA SER A 79 -6.44 12.14 11.21
C SER A 79 -6.47 11.92 12.73
N VAL A 80 -5.91 10.81 13.24
CA VAL A 80 -5.86 10.57 14.69
C VAL A 80 -4.68 11.25 15.38
N PHE A 81 -3.69 11.73 14.63
CA PHE A 81 -2.51 12.41 15.18
C PHE A 81 -2.72 13.93 15.27
N PRO A 82 -2.10 14.60 16.26
CA PRO A 82 -2.03 16.07 16.30
C PRO A 82 -1.42 16.63 15.02
N VAL A 83 -1.90 17.80 14.57
CA VAL A 83 -1.49 18.44 13.30
C VAL A 83 0.02 18.58 13.21
N GLU A 84 0.68 18.89 14.31
CA GLU A 84 2.13 19.05 14.42
C GLU A 84 2.90 17.75 14.15
N ALA A 85 2.29 16.60 14.45
CA ALA A 85 2.88 15.28 14.23
C ALA A 85 2.49 14.66 12.87
N GLN A 86 1.43 15.16 12.22
CA GLN A 86 0.92 14.57 10.99
C GLN A 86 1.95 14.56 9.87
N GLU A 87 2.79 15.60 9.76
CA GLU A 87 3.75 15.69 8.67
C GLU A 87 4.87 14.65 8.79
N GLU A 88 5.40 14.44 10.00
CA GLU A 88 6.37 13.38 10.27
C GLU A 88 5.77 12.00 9.98
N LYS A 89 4.53 11.76 10.44
CA LYS A 89 3.84 10.48 10.23
C LYS A 89 3.50 10.23 8.77
N ARG A 90 3.20 11.28 7.99
CA ARG A 90 2.86 11.19 6.56
C ARG A 90 3.94 10.47 5.78
N ALA A 91 5.21 10.81 6.05
CA ALA A 91 6.34 10.19 5.35
C ALA A 91 6.44 8.68 5.65
N SER A 92 6.25 8.25 6.91
CA SER A 92 6.27 6.82 7.28
C SER A 92 5.10 6.06 6.64
N VAL A 93 3.89 6.60 6.73
CA VAL A 93 2.69 5.97 6.16
C VAL A 93 2.79 5.85 4.64
N GLN A 94 3.30 6.87 3.96
CA GLN A 94 3.49 6.81 2.51
C GLN A 94 4.57 5.80 2.10
N ARG A 95 5.71 5.74 2.80
CA ARG A 95 6.73 4.70 2.54
C ARG A 95 6.19 3.28 2.73
N LEU A 96 5.41 3.06 3.79
CA LEU A 96 4.76 1.77 4.04
C LEU A 96 3.81 1.41 2.88
N GLY A 97 3.01 2.37 2.43
CA GLY A 97 2.14 2.21 1.26
C GLY A 97 2.88 1.83 -0.01
N ILE A 98 4.01 2.49 -0.28
CA ILE A 98 4.86 2.19 -1.44
C ILE A 98 5.39 0.76 -1.35
N LYS A 99 5.98 0.35 -0.22
CA LYS A 99 6.49 -1.02 -0.01
C LYS A 99 5.39 -2.07 -0.25
N ILE A 100 4.22 -1.86 0.36
CA ILE A 100 3.10 -2.80 0.27
C ILE A 100 2.56 -2.86 -1.17
N GLY A 101 2.28 -1.69 -1.76
CA GLY A 101 1.62 -1.60 -3.07
C GLY A 101 2.50 -2.15 -4.19
N THR A 102 3.79 -1.83 -4.16
CA THR A 102 4.75 -2.27 -5.20
C THR A 102 4.98 -3.77 -5.18
N GLU A 103 5.01 -4.38 -4.01
CA GLU A 103 5.12 -5.84 -3.92
C GLU A 103 3.80 -6.51 -4.28
N TRP A 104 2.67 -6.00 -3.80
CA TRP A 104 1.36 -6.62 -4.02
C TRP A 104 0.91 -6.59 -5.48
N CYS A 105 1.31 -5.55 -6.23
CA CYS A 105 0.94 -5.39 -7.64
C CYS A 105 1.69 -6.34 -8.60
N ARG A 106 2.75 -7.01 -8.13
CA ARG A 106 3.48 -8.03 -8.89
C ARG A 106 2.61 -9.24 -9.21
N GLU A 107 3.09 -10.06 -10.14
CA GLU A 107 2.43 -11.33 -10.50
C GLU A 107 2.21 -12.22 -9.26
N ASN A 108 1.06 -12.88 -9.20
CA ASN A 108 0.62 -13.64 -8.01
C ASN A 108 1.60 -14.75 -7.64
N GLU A 109 2.28 -15.31 -8.63
CA GLU A 109 3.21 -16.42 -8.55
C GLU A 109 4.55 -16.03 -7.90
N ILE A 110 4.90 -14.74 -7.92
CA ILE A 110 6.19 -14.25 -7.41
C ILE A 110 6.04 -13.26 -6.24
N ARG A 111 4.86 -12.64 -6.08
CA ARG A 111 4.64 -11.67 -5.01
C ARG A 111 4.67 -12.33 -3.64
N LYS A 112 5.28 -11.65 -2.69
CA LYS A 112 5.34 -12.07 -1.28
C LYS A 112 4.15 -11.57 -0.48
N ILE A 113 3.66 -10.37 -0.81
CA ILE A 113 2.50 -9.76 -0.18
C ILE A 113 1.25 -10.14 -0.96
N ASN A 114 0.32 -10.83 -0.30
CA ASN A 114 -0.94 -11.27 -0.91
C ASN A 114 -2.15 -10.50 -0.35
N THR A 115 -3.30 -10.65 -1.02
CA THR A 115 -4.54 -9.94 -0.67
C THR A 115 -5.06 -10.25 0.74
N ASN A 116 -4.78 -11.42 1.31
CA ASN A 116 -5.22 -11.73 2.68
C ASN A 116 -4.44 -10.91 3.71
N MET A 117 -3.16 -10.66 3.45
CA MET A 117 -2.31 -9.79 4.29
C MET A 117 -2.83 -8.36 4.25
N LEU A 118 -3.15 -7.83 3.05
CA LEU A 118 -3.74 -6.50 2.92
C LEU A 118 -5.05 -6.37 3.70
N LYS A 119 -5.92 -7.38 3.65
CA LYS A 119 -7.19 -7.38 4.40
C LYS A 119 -6.95 -7.40 5.91
N ALA A 120 -6.02 -8.22 6.38
CA ALA A 120 -5.68 -8.33 7.79
C ALA A 120 -5.08 -7.01 8.33
N TRP A 121 -4.10 -6.44 7.62
CA TRP A 121 -3.50 -5.16 7.96
C TRP A 121 -4.51 -4.02 7.91
N GLY A 122 -5.34 -3.96 6.87
CA GLY A 122 -6.41 -2.98 6.76
C GLY A 122 -7.44 -3.06 7.90
N SER A 123 -7.76 -4.26 8.40
CA SER A 123 -8.62 -4.43 9.58
C SER A 123 -7.94 -3.92 10.84
N ARG A 124 -6.71 -4.38 11.11
CA ARG A 124 -5.93 -3.95 12.28
C ARG A 124 -5.75 -2.44 12.34
N ILE A 125 -5.44 -1.81 11.20
CA ILE A 125 -5.31 -0.35 11.11
C ILE A 125 -6.63 0.35 11.44
N ARG A 126 -7.76 -0.11 10.90
CA ARG A 126 -9.07 0.50 11.19
C ARG A 126 -9.43 0.39 12.66
N GLU A 127 -9.26 -0.79 13.24
CA GLU A 127 -9.49 -1.04 14.66
C GLU A 127 -8.59 -0.14 15.54
N ALA A 128 -7.32 0.01 15.17
CA ALA A 128 -6.38 0.88 15.88
C ALA A 128 -6.72 2.38 15.75
N VAL A 129 -7.18 2.82 14.57
CA VAL A 129 -7.65 4.19 14.32
C VAL A 129 -8.84 4.51 15.23
N ASP A 130 -9.78 3.58 15.40
CA ASP A 130 -10.92 3.76 16.29
C ASP A 130 -10.50 3.86 17.78
N LEU A 131 -9.35 3.30 18.14
CA LEU A 131 -8.76 3.35 19.49
C LEU A 131 -7.85 4.58 19.71
N GLY A 132 -7.41 5.25 18.64
CA GLY A 132 -6.68 6.51 18.67
C GLY A 132 -5.18 6.42 18.35
N ALA A 133 -4.48 7.55 18.54
CA ALA A 133 -3.13 7.75 18.03
C ALA A 133 -2.09 6.73 18.53
N LEU A 134 -2.12 6.39 19.82
CA LEU A 134 -1.14 5.49 20.44
C LEU A 134 -1.26 4.07 19.85
N GLU A 135 -2.48 3.55 19.75
CA GLU A 135 -2.73 2.22 19.20
C GLU A 135 -2.42 2.19 17.70
N THR A 136 -2.81 3.25 16.97
CA THR A 136 -2.49 3.41 15.55
C THR A 136 -0.99 3.39 15.30
N GLU A 137 -0.20 4.08 16.14
CA GLU A 137 1.26 4.07 16.02
C GLU A 137 1.86 2.69 16.31
N THR A 138 1.35 1.97 17.31
CA THR A 138 1.80 0.61 17.64
C THR A 138 1.56 -0.32 16.46
N VAL A 139 0.33 -0.37 15.95
CA VAL A 139 -0.05 -1.25 14.83
C VAL A 139 0.73 -0.92 13.55
N LEU A 140 0.98 0.35 13.25
CA LEU A 140 1.78 0.72 12.08
C LEU A 140 3.22 0.21 12.17
N LYS A 141 3.85 0.29 13.35
CA LYS A 141 5.21 -0.23 13.56
C LYS A 141 5.27 -1.75 13.43
N GLU A 142 4.26 -2.44 13.94
CA GLU A 142 4.14 -3.90 13.78
C GLU A 142 4.01 -4.29 12.30
N ILE A 143 3.12 -3.63 11.56
CA ILE A 143 2.91 -3.89 10.13
C ILE A 143 4.17 -3.56 9.32
N GLU A 144 4.85 -2.44 9.62
CA GLU A 144 6.12 -2.10 8.97
C GLU A 144 7.18 -3.17 9.20
N THR A 145 7.28 -3.68 10.43
CA THR A 145 8.20 -4.78 10.78
C THR A 145 7.84 -6.07 10.03
N GLU A 146 6.56 -6.43 9.98
CA GLU A 146 6.08 -7.60 9.22
C GLU A 146 6.42 -7.49 7.74
N VAL A 147 6.13 -6.33 7.12
CA VAL A 147 6.45 -6.05 5.72
C VAL A 147 7.95 -6.19 5.47
N ASP A 148 8.79 -5.60 6.30
CA ASP A 148 10.23 -5.67 6.12
C ASP A 148 10.76 -7.11 6.23
N LEU A 149 10.25 -7.91 7.17
CA LEU A 149 10.60 -9.32 7.29
C LEU A 149 10.19 -10.14 6.05
N ILE A 150 8.99 -9.90 5.53
CA ILE A 150 8.48 -10.57 4.33
C ILE A 150 9.35 -10.22 3.12
N LEU A 151 9.71 -8.95 2.95
CA LEU A 151 10.49 -8.52 1.80
C LEU A 151 11.94 -9.04 1.85
N GLN A 152 12.51 -9.17 3.06
CA GLN A 152 13.88 -9.66 3.29
C GLN A 152 14.04 -11.19 3.22
N SER A 153 12.97 -11.98 3.33
CA SER A 153 13.04 -13.43 3.55
C SER A 153 13.68 -14.28 2.43
N ASP A 154 14.07 -13.69 1.30
CA ASP A 154 14.73 -14.41 0.19
C ASP A 154 16.26 -14.19 0.10
N GLY A 155 16.87 -13.47 1.05
CA GLY A 155 18.32 -13.30 1.12
C GLY A 155 19.10 -14.49 1.72
N GLY A 156 18.42 -15.53 2.23
CA GLY A 156 19.03 -16.56 3.09
C GLY A 156 18.99 -18.01 2.59
N SER A 157 18.37 -18.31 1.44
CA SER A 157 18.21 -19.71 0.98
C SER A 157 19.14 -20.08 -0.18
N SER A 158 20.40 -19.67 -0.11
CA SER A 158 21.47 -20.20 -0.96
C SER A 158 22.77 -20.18 -0.18
N LEU A 159 23.04 -21.24 0.60
CA LEU A 159 24.36 -21.69 1.11
C LEU A 159 24.19 -22.74 2.24
N VAL A 160 23.53 -23.88 1.99
CA VAL A 160 23.81 -25.15 2.71
C VAL A 160 23.51 -26.32 1.78
N THR A 161 24.44 -26.63 0.88
CA THR A 161 24.62 -28.00 0.38
C THR A 161 26.11 -28.26 0.21
N SER A 162 26.77 -28.59 1.32
CA SER A 162 28.00 -29.36 1.30
C SER A 162 28.07 -30.11 2.62
N GLU A 163 27.93 -31.43 2.53
CA GLU A 163 28.62 -32.47 3.31
C GLU A 163 27.71 -33.67 3.55
N SER A 164 27.87 -34.68 2.70
CA SER A 164 27.98 -36.09 3.06
C SER A 164 28.74 -36.82 1.94
#